data_AF-A0A7X6W5V0-F1
#
_entry.id   AF-A0A7X6W5V0-F1
#
_cell.length_a   1.000
_cell.length_b   1.000
_cell.length_c   1.000
_cell.angle_alpha   90.00
_cell.angle_beta   90.00
_cell.angle_gamma   90.00
#
_symmetry.space_group_name_H-M   'P 1'
#
loop_
_entity.id
_entity.type
_entity.pdbx_description
1 polymer ?
#
loop_
_entity_poly.entity_id
_entity_poly.type
_entity_poly.pdbx_seq_one_letter_code
_entity_poly.pdbx_strand_id
1 'polypeptide(L)'
;MEQASEPRGMLQACALWRKQDRNGKTYYTGPMGGLQVFVFPNTKKEKQEQPDARIVIAQREFKKEGGPAGGEMFDGDTPGGGEGYEPGQDG
;
A
#
# COMPACT_ATOMS: atom_id res chain seq x y z
N MET A 1 -25.92 13.74 -17.61
CA MET A 1 -24.59 13.83 -16.97
C MET A 1 -23.73 14.66 -17.90
N GLU A 2 -23.39 15.88 -17.49
CA GLU A 2 -22.58 16.80 -18.29
C GLU A 2 -21.13 16.30 -18.24
N GLN A 3 -20.61 15.81 -19.37
CA GLN A 3 -19.20 15.47 -19.48
C GLN A 3 -18.44 16.79 -19.65
N ALA A 4 -17.71 17.20 -18.61
CA ALA A 4 -16.77 18.31 -18.71
C ALA A 4 -15.74 17.97 -19.79
N SER A 5 -15.77 18.71 -20.90
CA SER A 5 -14.79 18.56 -21.97
C SER A 5 -13.40 18.89 -21.43
N GLU A 6 -12.45 17.97 -21.54
CA GLU A 6 -11.08 18.22 -21.09
C GLU A 6 -10.44 19.40 -21.85
N PRO A 7 -9.70 20.28 -21.15
CA PRO A 7 -9.03 21.41 -21.78
C PRO A 7 -8.01 20.93 -22.82
N ARG A 8 -8.12 21.45 -24.05
CA ARG A 8 -7.23 21.09 -25.17
C ARG A 8 -5.77 21.36 -24.81
N GLY A 9 -4.92 20.35 -24.99
CA GLY A 9 -3.47 20.46 -24.76
C GLY A 9 -3.02 20.11 -23.33
N MET A 10 -3.90 19.64 -22.45
CA MET A 10 -3.50 19.08 -21.15
C MET A 10 -3.42 17.56 -21.22
N LEU A 11 -2.42 17.00 -20.56
CA LEU A 11 -2.28 15.55 -20.37
C LEU A 11 -2.55 15.21 -18.90
N GLN A 12 -3.41 14.24 -18.65
CA GLN A 12 -3.64 13.72 -17.31
C GLN A 12 -2.42 12.90 -16.88
N ALA A 13 -1.75 13.31 -15.79
CA ALA A 13 -0.60 12.59 -15.25
C ALA A 13 -1.01 11.31 -14.51
N CYS A 14 -1.92 11.44 -13.53
CA CYS A 14 -2.50 10.32 -12.78
C CYS A 14 -3.77 10.76 -12.05
N ALA A 15 -4.59 9.79 -11.61
CA ALA A 15 -5.68 10.03 -10.68
C ALA A 15 -5.15 9.93 -9.23
N LEU A 16 -5.70 10.76 -8.33
CA LEU A 16 -5.28 10.80 -6.93
C LEU A 16 -6.47 10.52 -6.00
N TRP A 17 -6.23 9.77 -4.93
CA TRP A 17 -7.17 9.61 -3.83
C TRP A 17 -6.93 10.63 -2.73
N ARG A 18 -8.01 11.16 -2.16
CA ARG A 18 -7.96 11.98 -0.94
C ARG A 18 -7.79 11.08 0.29
N LYS A 19 -6.81 11.39 1.13
CA LYS A 19 -6.54 10.71 2.40
C LYS A 19 -6.36 11.72 3.53
N GLN A 20 -6.44 11.25 4.76
CA GLN A 20 -6.15 12.02 5.96
C GLN A 20 -5.01 11.34 6.73
N ASP A 21 -4.06 12.12 7.24
CA ASP A 21 -2.99 11.60 8.10
C ASP A 21 -3.47 11.43 9.56
N ARG A 22 -2.61 10.90 10.41
CA ARG A 22 -2.91 10.70 11.85
C ARG A 22 -3.17 12.00 12.61
N ASN A 23 -2.73 13.13 12.07
CA ASN A 23 -2.90 14.47 12.66
C ASN A 23 -4.12 15.19 12.07
N GLY A 24 -4.96 14.50 11.29
CA GLY A 24 -6.15 15.08 10.66
C GLY A 24 -5.86 15.88 9.38
N LYS A 25 -4.62 15.95 8.90
CA LYS A 25 -4.26 16.72 7.70
C LYS A 25 -4.63 15.95 6.44
N THR A 26 -5.32 16.63 5.54
CA THR A 26 -5.69 16.06 4.24
C THR A 26 -4.52 16.11 3.27
N TYR A 27 -4.31 15.03 2.52
CA TYR A 27 -3.36 14.95 1.42
C TYR A 27 -3.95 14.10 0.28
N TYR A 28 -3.35 14.18 -0.90
CA TYR A 28 -3.73 13.36 -2.04
C TYR A 28 -2.61 12.39 -2.41
N THR A 29 -2.95 11.20 -2.91
CA THR A 29 -1.94 10.22 -3.33
C THR A 29 -2.45 9.29 -4.42
N GLY A 30 -1.57 8.83 -5.32
CA GLY A 30 -1.92 7.91 -6.39
C GLY A 30 -0.69 7.35 -7.11
N PRO A 31 -0.84 6.23 -7.86
CA PRO A 31 0.23 5.66 -8.65
C PRO A 31 0.48 6.48 -9.93
N MET A 32 1.74 6.56 -10.32
CA MET A 32 2.16 7.12 -11.60
C MET A 32 3.31 6.26 -12.14
N GLY A 33 2.98 5.26 -13.00
CA GLY A 33 3.99 4.45 -13.69
C GLY A 33 5.07 3.81 -12.81
N GLY A 34 4.69 3.10 -11.74
CA GLY A 34 5.64 2.48 -10.79
C GLY A 34 6.17 3.42 -9.70
N LEU A 35 5.77 4.69 -9.73
CA LEU A 35 6.01 5.65 -8.66
C LEU A 35 4.73 5.87 -7.85
N GLN A 36 4.90 6.34 -6.61
CA GLN A 36 3.81 6.83 -5.78
C GLN A 36 3.92 8.36 -5.68
N VAL A 37 2.86 9.05 -6.09
CA VAL A 37 2.76 10.51 -5.98
C VAL A 37 2.01 10.86 -4.69
N PHE A 38 2.47 11.89 -4.01
CA PHE A 38 1.81 12.52 -2.88
C PHE A 38 1.71 14.02 -3.11
N VAL A 39 0.54 14.60 -2.80
CA VAL A 39 0.30 16.04 -2.86
C VAL A 39 -0.11 16.51 -1.47
N PHE A 40 0.72 17.35 -0.87
CA PHE A 40 0.49 17.92 0.45
C PHE A 40 0.21 19.42 0.35
N PRO A 41 -0.59 20.00 1.27
CA PRO A 41 -0.66 21.46 1.39
C PRO A 41 0.73 22.02 1.69
N ASN A 42 1.06 23.16 1.09
CA ASN A 42 2.32 23.84 1.33
C ASN A 42 2.27 24.58 2.68
N THR A 43 2.64 23.88 3.74
CA THR A 43 2.68 24.46 5.10
C THR A 43 3.78 25.50 5.30
N LYS A 44 4.66 25.70 4.30
CA LYS A 44 5.70 26.73 4.32
C LYS A 44 5.30 27.97 3.51
N LYS A 45 4.04 28.07 3.11
CA LYS A 45 3.52 29.22 2.37
C LYS A 45 3.48 30.45 3.29
N GLU A 46 4.32 31.45 3.01
CA GLU A 46 4.41 32.72 3.74
C GLU A 46 3.74 33.87 2.99
N LYS A 47 3.67 33.78 1.65
CA LYS A 47 3.11 34.81 0.76
C LYS A 47 2.08 34.20 -0.17
N GLN A 48 1.14 35.02 -0.64
CA GLN A 48 0.05 34.56 -1.52
C GLN A 48 0.56 34.01 -2.86
N GLU A 49 1.66 34.56 -3.37
CA GLU A 49 2.27 34.18 -4.66
C GLU A 49 2.95 32.81 -4.63
N GLN A 50 3.14 32.23 -3.45
CA GLN A 50 3.76 30.91 -3.30
C GLN A 50 2.74 29.79 -3.57
N PRO A 51 3.20 28.62 -4.07
CA PRO A 51 2.32 27.52 -4.43
C PRO A 51 1.57 26.97 -3.20
N ASP A 52 0.31 26.56 -3.40
CA ASP A 52 -0.54 26.02 -2.33
C ASP A 52 -0.25 24.56 -1.98
N ALA A 53 0.43 23.84 -2.87
CA ALA A 53 0.69 22.42 -2.71
C ALA A 53 2.14 22.06 -3.03
N ARG A 54 2.60 20.96 -2.43
CA ARG A 54 3.90 20.34 -2.69
C ARG A 54 3.69 18.92 -3.17
N ILE A 55 4.33 18.57 -4.28
CA ILE A 55 4.32 17.22 -4.83
C ILE A 55 5.58 16.49 -4.35
N VAL A 56 5.41 15.28 -3.83
CA VAL A 56 6.48 14.37 -3.43
C VAL A 56 6.30 13.07 -4.18
N ILE A 57 7.40 12.55 -4.75
CA ILE A 57 7.39 11.32 -5.53
C ILE A 57 8.27 10.31 -4.78
N ALA A 58 7.71 9.15 -4.49
CA ALA A 58 8.43 8.03 -3.92
C ALA A 58 8.51 6.90 -4.95
N GLN A 59 9.64 6.19 -4.98
CA GLN A 59 9.68 4.92 -5.70
C GLN A 59 8.79 3.93 -4.96
N ARG A 60 7.87 3.28 -5.68
CA ARG A 60 7.10 2.19 -5.10
C ARG A 60 7.97 0.96 -5.19
N GLU A 61 8.52 0.51 -4.06
CA GLU A 61 9.10 -0.81 -4.01
C GLU A 61 7.98 -1.80 -4.33
N PHE A 62 8.06 -2.43 -5.51
CA PHE A 62 7.28 -3.61 -5.80
C PHE A 62 7.77 -4.68 -4.82
N LYS A 63 7.16 -4.74 -3.64
CA LYS A 63 7.16 -6.00 -2.91
C LYS A 63 6.53 -6.98 -3.88
N LYS A 64 7.33 -7.89 -4.45
CA LYS A 64 6.82 -9.11 -5.04
C LYS A 64 5.87 -9.69 -4.00
N GLU A 65 4.58 -9.59 -4.26
CA GLU A 65 3.60 -10.43 -3.60
C GLU A 65 4.01 -11.85 -3.95
N GLY A 66 4.82 -12.46 -3.09
CA GLY A 66 4.95 -13.90 -3.04
C GLY A 66 3.57 -14.43 -2.69
N GLY A 67 2.84 -14.86 -3.71
CA GLY A 67 1.64 -15.65 -3.56
C GLY A 67 1.90 -16.87 -2.66
N PRO A 68 0.82 -17.50 -2.18
CA PRO A 68 0.86 -18.41 -1.04
C PRO A 68 1.87 -19.52 -1.30
N ALA A 69 2.71 -19.82 -0.31
CA ALA A 69 3.41 -21.10 -0.30
C ALA A 69 2.33 -22.18 -0.42
N GLY A 70 2.27 -22.76 -1.62
CA GLY A 70 1.40 -23.88 -1.95
C GLY A 70 1.60 -24.96 -0.91
N GLY A 71 0.48 -25.60 -0.56
CA GLY A 71 0.41 -26.60 0.48
C GLY A 71 1.44 -27.70 0.32
N GLU A 72 2.10 -28.01 1.43
CA GLU A 72 2.50 -29.37 1.71
C GLU A 72 1.29 -30.06 2.34
N MET A 73 0.53 -30.73 1.48
CA MET A 73 -0.34 -31.83 1.87
C MET A 73 0.59 -32.93 2.40
N PHE A 74 0.76 -33.02 3.71
CA PHE A 74 1.33 -34.22 4.33
C PHE A 74 0.19 -35.24 4.47
N ASP A 75 -0.19 -35.84 3.34
CA ASP A 75 -0.93 -37.09 3.31
C ASP A 75 -0.05 -38.17 3.96
N GLY A 76 -0.64 -38.88 4.93
CA GLY A 76 0.09 -39.75 5.85
C GLY A 76 0.81 -40.92 5.18
N ASP A 77 1.96 -41.30 5.78
CA ASP A 77 2.21 -42.65 6.27
C ASP A 77 3.53 -42.68 7.08
N THR A 78 3.41 -42.96 8.38
CA THR A 78 4.45 -43.31 9.38
C THR A 78 5.48 -44.31 8.83
N PRO A 79 6.81 -44.28 9.13
CA PRO A 79 7.31 -44.57 10.49
C PRO A 79 8.65 -43.94 10.91
N GLY A 80 8.83 -43.69 12.21
CA GLY A 80 10.18 -43.50 12.76
C GLY A 80 10.25 -42.83 14.12
N GLY A 81 10.33 -43.66 15.17
CA GLY A 81 11.08 -43.41 16.41
C GLY A 81 10.97 -42.04 17.06
N GLY A 82 10.08 -41.92 18.04
CA GLY A 82 10.05 -40.80 18.99
C GLY A 82 9.75 -41.33 20.38
N GLU A 83 10.80 -41.37 21.20
CA GLU A 83 10.82 -41.83 22.58
C GLU A 83 9.91 -41.01 23.50
N GLY A 84 9.31 -41.68 24.50
CA GLY A 84 9.01 -41.11 25.80
C GLY A 84 7.71 -40.30 25.95
N TYR A 85 6.59 -40.98 26.19
CA TYR A 85 5.55 -40.44 27.07
C TYR A 85 4.81 -41.58 27.79
N GLU A 86 5.15 -41.81 29.06
CA GLU A 86 4.37 -42.62 29.99
C GLU A 86 3.59 -41.71 30.95
N PRO A 87 2.25 -41.71 30.91
CA PRO A 87 1.45 -41.37 32.07
C PRO A 87 0.82 -42.65 32.63
N GLY A 88 1.40 -43.13 33.73
CA GLY A 88 0.88 -44.23 34.52
C GLY A 88 -0.36 -43.84 35.34
N GLN A 89 -1.36 -44.72 35.20
CA GLN A 89 -2.26 -45.26 36.23
C GLN A 89 -3.35 -44.37 36.82
N ASP A 90 -4.52 -44.49 36.20
CA ASP A 90 -5.80 -44.56 36.91
C ASP A 90 -5.85 -45.77 37.86
N GLY A 91 -6.44 -45.58 39.03
CA GLY A 91 -6.81 -46.59 40.01
C GLY A 91 -7.69 -45.99 41.10
#